data_AF-A0AAW0TR92-F1
#
_entry.id   AF-A0AAW0TR92-F1
#
_cell.length_a   1.000
_cell.length_b   1.000
_cell.length_c   1.000
_cell.angle_alpha   90.00
_cell.angle_beta   90.00
_cell.angle_gamma   90.00
#
_symmetry.space_group_name_H-M   'P 1'
#
loop_
_entity.id
_entity.type
_entity.pdbx_description
1 polymer ?
#
loop_
_entity_poly.entity_id
_entity_poly.type
_entity_poly.pdbx_seq_one_letter_code
_entity_poly.pdbx_strand_id
1 'polypeptide(L)'
;MEIQKLDIYNAKSGKFVTTLQGLRGSSTVLDVKKSLHQQKKVLYPERQEVRMEQKGKSLKDSDTLQQLGIKTKDDRLYVKDLGPQIGWTTVFFAEYAGPLVIYLWVYQRPWLFYGDRAGDVLPTSLCTHIAAGCWTFHYAKRLLETQFVHRFSHSTMPLFNLFKNCSYYWGFTAYVAYHINHPLFTPPSTTQLYVSLAAFLLCEFGNLSIHLALEEPATSWL
;
A
#
# COMPACT_ATOMS: atom_id res chain seq x y z
N MET A 1 -17.48 36.03 0.49
CA MET A 1 -18.80 35.50 0.90
C MET A 1 -18.59 34.33 1.85
N GLU A 2 -19.19 34.39 3.03
CA GLU A 2 -19.21 33.27 3.99
C GLU A 2 -20.25 32.23 3.54
N ILE A 3 -19.89 30.94 3.59
CA ILE A 3 -20.84 29.85 3.32
C ILE A 3 -21.39 29.42 4.69
N GLN A 4 -22.51 30.01 5.10
CA GLN A 4 -23.04 29.77 6.45
C GLN A 4 -23.50 28.32 6.68
N LYS A 5 -24.01 27.65 5.63
CA LYS A 5 -24.58 26.29 5.71
C LYS A 5 -24.32 25.54 4.40
N LEU A 6 -23.91 24.27 4.51
CA LEU A 6 -23.69 23.36 3.38
C LEU A 6 -24.32 22.00 3.69
N ASP A 7 -25.28 21.57 2.89
CA ASP A 7 -25.95 20.30 3.10
C ASP A 7 -25.17 19.14 2.47
N ILE A 8 -25.01 18.08 3.24
CA ILE A 8 -24.33 16.85 2.84
C ILE A 8 -25.35 15.74 2.68
N TYR A 9 -25.32 15.09 1.52
CA TYR A 9 -26.16 13.96 1.15
C TYR A 9 -25.32 12.71 0.95
N ASN A 10 -25.92 11.53 1.06
CA ASN A 10 -25.25 10.27 0.84
C ASN A 10 -25.21 9.96 -0.67
N ALA A 11 -24.03 9.76 -1.24
CA ALA A 11 -23.86 9.51 -2.68
C ALA A 11 -24.51 8.19 -3.16
N LYS A 12 -24.69 7.20 -2.29
CA LYS A 12 -25.30 5.92 -2.68
C LYS A 12 -26.82 5.98 -2.64
N SER A 13 -27.38 6.53 -1.57
CA SER A 13 -28.83 6.51 -1.29
C SER A 13 -29.55 7.82 -1.63
N GLY A 14 -28.82 8.92 -1.86
CA GLY A 14 -29.40 10.25 -2.07
C GLY A 14 -30.02 10.87 -0.81
N LYS A 15 -29.94 10.20 0.34
CA LYS A 15 -30.53 10.67 1.60
C LYS A 15 -29.70 11.77 2.23
N PHE A 16 -30.37 12.73 2.86
CA PHE A 16 -29.72 13.76 3.68
C PHE A 16 -28.91 13.13 4.82
N VAL A 17 -27.70 13.65 5.08
CA VAL A 17 -26.79 13.16 6.12
C VAL A 17 -26.65 14.18 7.24
N THR A 18 -26.27 15.42 6.92
CA THR A 18 -26.11 16.52 7.88
C THR A 18 -25.91 17.86 7.17
N THR A 19 -25.97 18.96 7.93
CA THR A 19 -25.60 20.30 7.48
C THR A 19 -24.32 20.74 8.18
N LEU A 20 -23.31 21.15 7.41
CA LEU A 20 -22.08 21.74 7.91
C LEU A 20 -22.22 23.25 8.00
N GLN A 21 -21.61 23.86 9.02
CA GLN A 21 -21.65 25.31 9.26
C GLN A 21 -20.23 25.86 9.44
N GLY A 22 -20.06 27.16 9.23
CA GLY A 22 -18.78 27.84 9.46
C GLY A 22 -17.72 27.62 8.38
N LEU A 23 -18.12 27.17 7.18
CA LEU A 23 -17.23 27.06 6.03
C LEU A 23 -17.15 28.38 5.26
N ARG A 24 -16.03 28.63 4.59
CA ARG A 24 -15.83 29.83 3.77
C ARG A 24 -15.62 29.42 2.32
N GLY A 25 -15.76 30.34 1.36
CA GLY A 25 -15.43 30.05 -0.04
C GLY A 25 -13.99 29.55 -0.24
N SER A 26 -13.06 30.00 0.63
CA SER A 26 -11.67 29.55 0.65
C SER A 26 -11.45 28.19 1.33
N SER A 27 -12.46 27.64 2.00
CA SER A 27 -12.36 26.31 2.62
C SER A 27 -12.18 25.25 1.53
N THR A 28 -11.35 24.28 1.82
CA THR A 28 -11.04 23.17 0.92
C THR A 28 -12.01 22.01 1.11
N VAL A 29 -12.04 21.08 0.16
CA VAL A 29 -12.74 19.79 0.32
C VAL A 29 -12.20 19.03 1.54
N LEU A 30 -10.91 19.14 1.85
CA LEU A 30 -10.36 18.57 3.08
C LEU A 30 -10.99 19.17 4.34
N ASP A 31 -11.26 20.48 4.36
CA ASP A 31 -11.92 21.14 5.49
C ASP A 31 -13.38 20.68 5.64
N VAL A 32 -14.08 20.47 4.52
CA VAL A 32 -15.41 19.85 4.51
C VAL A 32 -15.35 18.47 5.14
N LYS A 33 -14.40 17.63 4.72
CA LYS A 33 -14.22 16.27 5.27
C LYS A 33 -13.93 16.29 6.77
N LYS A 34 -13.07 17.20 7.23
CA LYS A 34 -12.76 17.39 8.67
C LYS A 34 -14.00 17.83 9.45
N SER A 35 -14.76 18.80 8.94
CA SER A 35 -16.00 19.26 9.57
C SER A 35 -17.06 18.15 9.64
N LEU A 36 -17.20 17.35 8.58
CA LEU A 36 -18.07 16.18 8.58
C LEU A 36 -17.62 15.14 9.61
N HIS A 37 -16.32 14.87 9.73
CA HIS A 37 -15.79 13.95 10.73
C HIS A 37 -16.08 14.41 12.18
N GLN A 38 -16.04 15.72 12.45
CA GLN A 38 -16.38 16.26 13.77
C GLN A 38 -17.81 15.90 14.18
N GLN A 39 -18.77 15.95 13.25
CA GLN A 39 -20.17 15.60 13.51
C GLN A 39 -20.44 14.09 13.40
N LYS A 40 -19.73 13.39 12.50
CA LYS A 40 -19.89 11.96 12.21
C LYS A 40 -18.54 11.26 12.33
N LYS A 41 -18.17 10.89 13.56
CA LYS A 41 -16.84 10.33 13.91
C LYS A 41 -16.42 9.10 13.08
N VAL A 42 -17.38 8.29 12.62
CA VAL A 42 -17.09 7.13 11.76
C VAL A 42 -16.51 7.52 10.41
N LEU A 43 -16.87 8.69 9.88
CA LEU A 43 -16.40 9.22 8.60
C LEU A 43 -15.16 10.08 8.82
N TYR A 44 -13.99 9.48 9.07
CA TYR A 44 -12.73 10.22 9.05
C TYR A 44 -12.34 10.61 7.62
N PRO A 45 -11.52 11.67 7.41
CA PRO A 45 -11.34 12.28 6.08
C PRO A 45 -10.97 11.32 4.95
N GLU A 46 -10.09 10.36 5.21
CA GLU A 46 -9.60 9.39 4.22
C GLU A 46 -10.68 8.37 3.84
N ARG A 47 -11.65 8.09 4.73
CA ARG A 47 -12.80 7.22 4.48
C ARG A 47 -13.90 7.90 3.64
N GLN A 48 -13.78 9.21 3.41
CA GLN A 48 -14.76 10.00 2.68
C GLN A 48 -14.33 10.24 1.23
N GLU A 49 -15.23 9.95 0.30
CA GLU A 49 -15.16 10.44 -1.07
C GLU A 49 -16.26 11.50 -1.27
N VAL A 50 -15.89 12.73 -1.61
CA VAL A 50 -16.82 13.86 -1.76
C VAL A 50 -17.01 14.18 -3.24
N ARG A 51 -18.25 14.43 -3.64
CA ARG A 51 -18.68 14.64 -5.04
C ARG A 51 -19.70 15.78 -5.13
N MET A 52 -19.71 16.49 -6.25
CA MET A 52 -20.75 17.51 -6.53
C MET A 52 -22.11 16.88 -6.88
N GLU A 53 -22.08 15.71 -7.51
CA GLU A 53 -23.27 14.98 -7.94
C GLU A 53 -23.27 13.57 -7.35
N GLN A 54 -24.46 13.00 -7.19
CA GLN A 54 -24.62 11.66 -6.62
C GLN A 54 -23.79 10.58 -7.36
N LYS A 55 -23.72 10.67 -8.70
CA LYS A 55 -22.91 9.79 -9.56
C LYS A 55 -21.72 10.52 -10.23
N GLY A 56 -21.33 11.67 -9.70
CA GLY A 56 -20.23 12.49 -10.24
C GLY A 56 -18.84 11.94 -9.92
N LYS A 57 -17.82 12.66 -10.39
CA LYS A 57 -16.40 12.39 -10.10
C LYS A 57 -16.05 12.80 -8.66
N SER A 58 -15.05 12.13 -8.08
CA SER A 58 -14.46 12.55 -6.81
C SER A 58 -13.78 13.92 -6.96
N LEU A 59 -13.98 14.77 -5.97
CA LEU A 59 -13.29 16.04 -5.83
C LEU A 59 -11.89 15.84 -5.23
N LYS A 60 -10.95 16.73 -5.54
CA LYS A 60 -9.63 16.73 -4.92
C LYS A 60 -9.68 17.44 -3.59
N ASP A 61 -8.88 16.97 -2.64
CA ASP A 61 -8.82 17.56 -1.29
C ASP A 61 -8.33 19.01 -1.29
N SER A 62 -7.57 19.41 -2.31
CA SER A 62 -7.06 20.78 -2.52
C SER A 62 -8.10 21.74 -3.12
N ASP A 63 -9.17 21.23 -3.74
CA ASP A 63 -10.16 22.09 -4.40
C ASP A 63 -10.91 22.93 -3.35
N THR A 64 -11.09 24.21 -3.64
CA THR A 64 -11.83 25.12 -2.77
C THR A 64 -13.31 25.18 -3.12
N LEU A 65 -14.16 25.47 -2.14
CA LEU A 65 -15.60 25.62 -2.38
C LEU A 65 -15.90 26.70 -3.43
N GLN A 66 -15.13 27.78 -3.45
CA GLN A 66 -15.25 28.83 -4.45
C GLN A 66 -14.92 28.35 -5.87
N GLN A 67 -13.87 27.54 -6.05
CA GLN A 67 -13.52 26.95 -7.35
C GLN A 67 -14.61 26.00 -7.85
N LEU A 68 -15.27 25.30 -6.92
CA LEU A 68 -16.37 24.39 -7.22
C LEU A 68 -17.71 25.11 -7.46
N GLY A 69 -17.73 26.44 -7.38
CA GLY A 69 -18.94 27.25 -7.58
C GLY A 69 -19.94 27.17 -6.42
N ILE A 70 -19.56 26.59 -5.28
CA ILE A 70 -20.40 26.48 -4.09
C ILE A 70 -20.43 27.85 -3.41
N LYS A 71 -21.57 28.53 -3.48
CA LYS A 71 -21.73 29.92 -3.00
C LYS A 71 -22.93 30.10 -2.09
N THR A 72 -23.89 29.18 -2.12
CA THR A 72 -25.24 29.40 -1.59
C THR A 72 -25.72 28.27 -0.70
N LYS A 73 -26.72 28.60 0.13
CA LYS A 73 -27.39 27.69 1.09
C LYS A 73 -28.04 26.47 0.42
N ASP A 74 -28.35 26.54 -0.88
CA ASP A 74 -29.02 25.49 -1.64
C ASP A 74 -28.05 24.51 -2.32
N ASP A 75 -26.75 24.79 -2.25
CA ASP A 75 -25.72 23.91 -2.79
C ASP A 75 -25.56 22.66 -1.91
N ARG A 76 -25.33 21.52 -2.56
CA ARG A 76 -25.30 20.21 -1.90
C ARG A 76 -24.04 19.48 -2.33
N LEU A 77 -23.43 18.80 -1.37
CA LEU A 77 -22.36 17.84 -1.66
C LEU A 77 -22.82 16.44 -1.33
N TYR A 78 -22.27 15.47 -2.06
CA TYR A 78 -22.52 14.06 -1.83
C TYR A 78 -21.28 13.41 -1.24
N VAL A 79 -21.45 12.72 -0.12
CA VAL A 79 -20.40 11.91 0.49
C VAL A 79 -20.68 10.44 0.27
N LYS A 80 -19.65 9.71 -0.16
CA LYS A 80 -19.63 8.25 -0.19
C LYS A 80 -18.67 7.76 0.89
N ASP A 81 -19.15 6.80 1.67
CA ASP A 81 -18.32 6.06 2.61
C ASP A 81 -17.54 4.97 1.85
N LEU A 82 -16.22 5.06 1.86
CA LEU A 82 -15.29 4.09 1.24
C LEU A 82 -15.05 2.85 2.12
N GLY A 83 -15.52 2.87 3.38
CA GLY A 83 -15.20 1.88 4.40
C GLY A 83 -13.82 2.10 5.02
N PRO A 84 -13.38 1.20 5.91
CA PRO A 84 -12.06 1.32 6.57
C PRO A 84 -10.92 1.42 5.56
N GLN A 85 -10.13 2.47 5.70
CA GLN A 85 -8.95 2.78 4.90
C GLN A 85 -7.67 2.65 5.73
N ILE A 86 -6.57 2.29 5.07
CA ILE A 86 -5.22 2.21 5.63
C ILE A 86 -4.23 2.94 4.72
N GLY A 87 -3.22 3.60 5.30
CA GLY A 87 -2.20 4.34 4.55
C GLY A 87 -1.30 3.44 3.71
N TRP A 88 -0.96 3.87 2.50
CA TRP A 88 -0.16 3.05 1.56
C TRP A 88 1.19 2.64 2.12
N THR A 89 1.88 3.52 2.83
CA THR A 89 3.16 3.18 3.47
C THR A 89 3.02 1.96 4.39
N THR A 90 2.02 1.94 5.29
CA THR A 90 1.77 0.80 6.17
C THR A 90 1.43 -0.47 5.40
N VAL A 91 0.69 -0.34 4.30
CA VAL A 91 0.34 -1.47 3.43
C VAL A 91 1.59 -2.10 2.85
N PHE A 92 2.44 -1.30 2.20
CA PHE A 92 3.64 -1.81 1.56
C PHE A 92 4.62 -2.41 2.58
N PHE A 93 4.73 -1.81 3.76
CA PHE A 93 5.48 -2.42 4.86
C PHE A 93 4.92 -3.80 5.25
N ALA A 94 3.62 -3.93 5.51
CA ALA A 94 3.03 -5.21 5.87
C ALA A 94 3.11 -6.24 4.73
N GLU A 95 2.92 -5.79 3.49
CA GLU A 95 2.99 -6.61 2.28
C GLU A 95 4.39 -7.21 2.08
N TYR A 96 5.46 -6.44 2.31
CA TYR A 96 6.84 -6.84 2.03
C TYR A 96 7.66 -7.31 3.25
N ALA A 97 7.28 -6.89 4.47
CA ALA A 97 7.93 -7.41 5.68
C ALA A 97 7.58 -8.87 5.91
N GLY A 98 6.34 -9.27 5.60
CA GLY A 98 5.92 -10.67 5.73
C GLY A 98 6.77 -11.65 4.94
N PRO A 99 6.96 -11.47 3.62
CA PRO A 99 7.86 -12.30 2.81
C PRO A 99 9.26 -12.43 3.41
N LEU A 100 9.84 -11.33 3.90
CA LEU A 100 11.16 -11.36 4.52
C LEU A 100 11.18 -12.24 5.78
N VAL A 101 10.25 -12.01 6.70
CA VAL A 101 10.15 -12.75 7.97
C VAL A 101 9.83 -14.22 7.72
N ILE A 102 8.85 -14.51 6.85
CA ILE A 102 8.41 -15.86 6.54
C ILE A 102 9.55 -16.66 5.90
N TYR A 103 10.25 -16.09 4.91
CA TYR A 103 11.34 -16.80 4.26
C TYR A 103 12.46 -17.12 5.26
N LEU A 104 12.89 -16.14 6.06
CA LEU A 104 13.94 -16.33 7.06
C LEU A 104 13.55 -17.32 8.15
N TRP A 105 12.27 -17.37 8.52
CA TRP A 105 11.77 -18.37 9.47
C TRP A 105 11.78 -19.78 8.87
N VAL A 106 11.26 -19.95 7.65
CA VAL A 106 11.25 -21.25 6.93
C VAL A 106 12.68 -21.73 6.64
N TYR A 107 13.61 -20.80 6.39
CA TYR A 107 15.03 -21.08 6.19
C TYR A 107 15.67 -21.78 7.41
N GLN A 108 15.18 -21.55 8.63
CA GLN A 108 15.60 -22.28 9.83
C GLN A 108 15.08 -23.72 9.90
N ARG A 109 14.32 -24.17 8.89
CA ARG A 109 13.68 -25.50 8.80
C ARG A 109 12.88 -25.85 10.05
N PRO A 110 11.85 -25.06 10.41
CA PRO A 110 11.06 -25.33 11.60
C PRO A 110 10.31 -26.66 11.44
N TRP A 111 10.16 -27.37 12.56
CA TRP A 111 9.52 -28.69 12.62
C TRP A 111 8.12 -28.70 11.97
N LEU A 112 7.40 -27.57 12.02
CA LEU A 112 6.05 -27.44 11.46
C LEU A 112 5.97 -27.79 9.97
N PHE A 113 7.02 -27.49 9.19
CA PHE A 113 7.03 -27.77 7.75
C PHE A 113 7.76 -29.05 7.37
N TYR A 114 8.74 -29.47 8.18
CA TYR A 114 9.71 -30.48 7.75
C TYR A 114 9.80 -31.69 8.69
N GLY A 115 9.03 -31.71 9.78
CA GLY A 115 9.02 -32.76 10.78
C GLY A 115 10.06 -32.59 11.88
N ASP A 116 9.91 -33.38 12.95
CA ASP A 116 10.84 -33.38 14.07
C ASP A 116 12.23 -33.78 13.59
N ARG A 117 13.25 -32.97 13.94
CA ARG A 117 14.66 -33.12 13.56
C ARG A 117 15.07 -32.64 12.17
N ALA A 118 14.20 -31.96 11.42
CA ALA A 118 14.59 -31.40 10.11
C ALA A 118 15.75 -30.38 10.18
N GLY A 119 15.87 -29.66 11.29
CA GLY A 119 17.02 -28.78 11.57
C GLY A 119 18.32 -29.52 11.83
N ASP A 120 18.26 -30.82 12.18
CA ASP A 120 19.43 -31.68 12.43
C ASP A 120 19.94 -32.34 11.14
N VAL A 121 19.17 -32.27 10.04
CA VAL A 121 19.50 -32.91 8.76
C VAL A 121 20.46 -32.02 7.97
N LEU A 122 21.64 -32.58 7.65
CA LEU A 122 22.70 -32.16 6.68
C LEU A 122 22.91 -30.65 6.45
N PRO A 123 24.18 -30.19 6.36
CA PRO A 123 24.48 -28.78 6.17
C PRO A 123 23.75 -28.20 4.96
N THR A 124 23.11 -27.05 5.17
CA THR A 124 22.36 -26.32 4.15
C THR A 124 23.25 -26.07 2.93
N SER A 125 22.73 -26.33 1.74
CA SER A 125 23.51 -26.17 0.50
C SER A 125 23.89 -24.71 0.28
N LEU A 126 25.05 -24.46 -0.36
CA LEU A 126 25.46 -23.11 -0.76
C LEU A 126 24.37 -22.40 -1.60
N CYS A 127 23.68 -23.15 -2.46
CA CYS A 127 22.56 -22.65 -3.24
C CYS A 127 21.43 -22.08 -2.35
N THR A 128 21.08 -22.78 -1.27
CA THR A 128 20.05 -22.35 -0.33
C THR A 128 20.48 -21.09 0.44
N HIS A 129 21.77 -21.00 0.84
CA HIS A 129 22.32 -19.78 1.44
C HIS A 129 22.25 -18.57 0.49
N ILE A 130 22.65 -18.77 -0.77
CA ILE A 130 22.59 -17.71 -1.79
C ILE A 130 21.14 -17.31 -2.04
N ALA A 131 20.21 -18.26 -2.17
CA ALA A 131 18.79 -17.97 -2.35
C ALA A 131 18.21 -17.15 -1.19
N ALA A 132 18.55 -17.51 0.06
CA ALA A 132 18.16 -16.74 1.25
C ALA A 132 18.75 -15.33 1.25
N GLY A 133 20.02 -15.19 0.84
CA GLY A 133 20.68 -13.90 0.66
C GLY A 133 19.98 -13.03 -0.39
N CYS A 134 19.71 -13.57 -1.57
CA CYS A 134 19.00 -12.87 -2.65
C CYS A 134 17.58 -12.45 -2.23
N TRP A 135 16.84 -13.36 -1.58
CA TRP A 135 15.48 -13.06 -1.10
C TRP A 135 15.49 -11.94 -0.06
N THR A 136 16.41 -12.03 0.90
CA THR A 136 16.61 -11.01 1.93
C THR A 136 16.97 -9.67 1.32
N PHE A 137 17.94 -9.66 0.40
CA PHE A 137 18.37 -8.46 -0.30
C PHE A 137 17.22 -7.79 -1.06
N HIS A 138 16.47 -8.56 -1.87
CA HIS A 138 15.33 -8.06 -2.63
C HIS A 138 14.27 -7.42 -1.73
N TYR A 139 13.80 -8.13 -0.69
CA TYR A 139 12.73 -7.60 0.16
C TYR A 139 13.21 -6.49 1.10
N ALA A 140 14.46 -6.52 1.58
CA ALA A 140 15.05 -5.42 2.33
C ALA A 140 15.13 -4.16 1.46
N LYS A 141 15.59 -4.29 0.21
CA LYS A 141 15.61 -3.21 -0.77
C LYS A 141 14.20 -2.66 -1.02
N ARG A 142 13.20 -3.51 -1.23
CA ARG A 142 11.78 -3.09 -1.41
C ARG A 142 11.21 -2.36 -0.20
N LEU A 143 11.58 -2.77 1.02
CA LEU A 143 11.20 -2.07 2.27
C LEU A 143 11.86 -0.70 2.38
N LEU A 144 13.16 -0.60 2.07
CA LEU A 144 13.88 0.66 2.07
C LEU A 144 13.34 1.61 0.99
N GLU A 145 13.07 1.12 -0.22
CA GLU A 145 12.43 1.91 -1.29
C GLU A 145 11.06 2.43 -0.88
N THR A 146 10.25 1.61 -0.21
CA THR A 146 8.94 2.02 0.32
C THR A 146 9.07 3.19 1.30
N GLN A 147 10.13 3.20 2.11
CA GLN A 147 10.36 4.23 3.12
C GLN A 147 10.97 5.51 2.53
N PHE A 148 11.95 5.36 1.64
CA PHE A 148 12.85 6.45 1.26
C PHE A 148 12.65 6.94 -0.17
N VAL A 149 12.15 6.10 -1.08
CA VAL A 149 12.08 6.38 -2.53
C VAL A 149 10.64 6.61 -2.98
N HIS A 150 9.69 5.78 -2.54
CA HIS A 150 8.32 5.84 -3.03
C HIS A 150 7.55 7.07 -2.52
N ARG A 151 6.99 7.84 -3.46
CA ARG A 151 6.04 8.93 -3.21
C ARG A 151 4.63 8.50 -3.60
N PHE A 152 3.76 8.27 -2.62
CA PHE A 152 2.38 7.88 -2.88
C PHE A 152 1.51 9.11 -3.17
N SER A 153 0.87 9.13 -4.34
CA SER A 153 -0.04 10.21 -4.76
C SER A 153 -1.41 10.13 -4.09
N HIS A 154 -1.88 8.92 -3.77
CA HIS A 154 -3.04 8.68 -2.92
C HIS A 154 -2.58 8.37 -1.50
N SER A 155 -3.32 8.87 -0.50
CA SER A 155 -2.98 8.68 0.91
C SER A 155 -3.27 7.25 1.40
N THR A 156 -4.35 6.62 0.93
CA THR A 156 -4.85 5.36 1.51
C THR A 156 -5.40 4.36 0.49
N MET A 157 -5.62 3.13 0.94
CA MET A 157 -6.38 2.09 0.26
C MET A 157 -7.41 1.41 1.17
N PRO A 158 -8.41 0.69 0.62
CA PRO A 158 -9.35 -0.10 1.41
C PRO A 158 -8.65 -1.21 2.20
N LEU A 159 -8.91 -1.27 3.52
CA LEU A 159 -8.25 -2.19 4.45
C LEU A 159 -8.36 -3.66 4.02
N PHE A 160 -9.51 -4.09 3.48
CA PHE A 160 -9.69 -5.49 3.06
C PHE A 160 -8.76 -5.92 1.91
N ASN A 161 -8.27 -4.98 1.11
CA ASN A 161 -7.29 -5.29 0.08
C ASN A 161 -5.92 -5.66 0.68
N LEU A 162 -5.62 -5.20 1.90
CA LEU A 162 -4.38 -5.55 2.61
C LEU A 162 -4.27 -7.05 2.80
N PHE A 163 -5.36 -7.68 3.26
CA PHE A 163 -5.36 -9.11 3.49
C PHE A 163 -5.17 -9.90 2.20
N LYS A 164 -5.75 -9.44 1.08
CA LYS A 164 -5.56 -10.07 -0.23
C LYS A 164 -4.10 -9.99 -0.68
N ASN A 165 -3.52 -8.79 -0.62
CA ASN A 165 -2.12 -8.57 -0.98
C ASN A 165 -1.19 -9.39 -0.09
N CYS A 166 -1.34 -9.30 1.23
CA CYS A 166 -0.52 -10.05 2.17
C CYS A 166 -0.65 -11.56 1.93
N SER A 167 -1.87 -12.08 1.81
CA SER A 167 -2.08 -13.52 1.58
C SER A 167 -1.38 -14.00 0.30
N TYR A 168 -1.42 -13.19 -0.76
CA TYR A 168 -0.71 -13.45 -2.00
C TYR A 168 0.81 -13.52 -1.74
N TYR A 169 1.44 -12.43 -1.31
CA TYR A 169 2.89 -12.38 -1.16
C TYR A 169 3.41 -13.37 -0.11
N TRP A 170 2.74 -13.45 1.04
CA TRP A 170 3.16 -14.29 2.15
C TRP A 170 3.01 -15.77 1.80
N GLY A 171 1.90 -16.15 1.15
CA GLY A 171 1.63 -17.51 0.71
C GLY A 171 2.63 -17.98 -0.35
N PHE A 172 2.87 -17.17 -1.40
CA PHE A 172 3.87 -17.51 -2.42
C PHE A 172 5.28 -17.57 -1.83
N THR A 173 5.59 -16.71 -0.86
CA THR A 173 6.87 -16.76 -0.15
C THR A 173 7.02 -18.07 0.62
N ALA A 174 6.01 -18.46 1.39
CA ALA A 174 6.02 -19.73 2.12
C ALA A 174 6.18 -20.91 1.17
N TYR A 175 5.50 -20.91 0.02
CA TYR A 175 5.62 -21.95 -0.99
C TYR A 175 7.04 -22.05 -1.57
N VAL A 176 7.64 -20.94 -2.00
CA VAL A 176 9.00 -20.94 -2.56
C VAL A 176 10.04 -21.31 -1.50
N ALA A 177 9.94 -20.72 -0.31
CA ALA A 177 10.82 -21.00 0.81
C ALA A 177 10.74 -22.47 1.21
N TYR A 178 9.55 -23.06 1.20
CA TYR A 178 9.35 -24.47 1.54
C TYR A 178 10.23 -25.38 0.69
N HIS A 179 10.18 -25.22 -0.64
CA HIS A 179 10.88 -26.09 -1.59
C HIS A 179 12.39 -25.88 -1.59
N ILE A 180 12.86 -24.63 -1.59
CA ILE A 180 14.29 -24.31 -1.67
C ILE A 180 15.02 -24.71 -0.38
N ASN A 181 14.36 -24.60 0.76
CA ASN A 181 14.94 -24.92 2.07
C ASN A 181 14.70 -26.38 2.49
N HIS A 182 13.95 -27.16 1.71
CA HIS A 182 13.62 -28.54 2.04
C HIS A 182 14.89 -29.38 2.26
N PRO A 183 14.95 -30.28 3.26
CA PRO A 183 16.13 -31.11 3.52
C PRO A 183 16.55 -31.98 2.33
N LEU A 184 15.59 -32.38 1.49
CA LEU A 184 15.80 -33.17 0.28
C LEU A 184 16.03 -32.32 -0.99
N PHE A 185 16.25 -31.02 -0.84
CA PHE A 185 16.52 -30.15 -1.99
C PHE A 185 17.84 -30.53 -2.67
N THR A 186 17.77 -30.80 -3.98
CA THR A 186 18.94 -31.07 -4.81
C THR A 186 19.39 -29.79 -5.52
N PRO A 187 20.56 -29.22 -5.17
CA PRO A 187 21.01 -27.98 -5.80
C PRO A 187 21.35 -28.20 -7.29
N PRO A 188 21.15 -27.17 -8.13
CA PRO A 188 21.58 -27.21 -9.52
C PRO A 188 23.11 -27.16 -9.65
N SER A 189 23.61 -27.25 -10.89
CA SER A 189 25.05 -27.08 -11.15
C SER A 189 25.56 -25.71 -10.71
N THR A 190 26.84 -25.66 -10.31
CA THR A 190 27.52 -24.42 -9.89
C THR A 190 27.45 -23.32 -10.95
N THR A 191 27.59 -23.68 -12.24
CA THR A 191 27.46 -22.75 -13.35
C THR A 191 26.07 -22.11 -13.40
N GLN A 192 25.02 -22.94 -13.31
CA GLN A 192 23.64 -22.44 -13.33
C GLN A 192 23.39 -21.51 -12.13
N LEU A 193 23.86 -21.87 -10.94
CA LEU A 193 23.72 -21.05 -9.73
C LEU A 193 24.33 -19.66 -9.90
N TYR A 194 25.58 -19.56 -10.37
CA TYR A 194 26.26 -18.27 -10.52
C TYR A 194 25.72 -17.44 -11.68
N VAL A 195 25.31 -18.08 -12.79
CA VAL A 195 24.63 -17.37 -13.89
C VAL A 195 23.30 -16.79 -13.41
N SER A 196 22.50 -17.55 -12.67
CA SER A 196 21.25 -17.06 -12.09
C SER A 196 21.47 -15.95 -11.07
N LEU A 197 22.53 -16.03 -10.25
CA LEU A 197 22.89 -14.96 -9.32
C LEU A 197 23.28 -13.67 -10.04
N ALA A 198 24.10 -13.75 -11.09
CA ALA A 198 24.49 -12.59 -11.88
C ALA A 198 23.27 -11.95 -12.56
N ALA A 199 22.38 -12.76 -13.13
CA ALA A 199 21.12 -12.29 -13.72
C ALA A 199 20.21 -11.62 -12.68
N PHE A 200 20.09 -12.22 -11.48
CA PHE A 200 19.34 -11.64 -10.36
C PHE A 200 19.87 -10.25 -10.00
N LEU A 201 21.19 -10.11 -9.81
CA LEU A 201 21.80 -8.82 -9.46
C LEU A 201 21.57 -7.77 -10.55
N LEU A 202 21.75 -8.12 -11.82
CA LEU A 202 21.50 -7.20 -12.95
C LEU A 202 20.05 -6.69 -12.93
N CYS A 203 19.08 -7.60 -12.77
CA CYS A 203 17.66 -7.25 -12.70
C CYS A 203 17.33 -6.40 -11.47
N GLU A 204 17.91 -6.72 -10.31
CA GLU A 204 17.65 -6.02 -9.05
C GLU A 204 18.17 -4.58 -9.09
N PHE A 205 19.38 -4.37 -9.62
CA PHE A 205 19.93 -3.03 -9.83
C PHE A 205 19.20 -2.27 -10.93
N GLY A 206 18.79 -2.94 -12.01
CA GLY A 206 17.95 -2.36 -13.03
C GLY A 206 16.61 -1.87 -12.47
N ASN A 207 15.96 -2.68 -11.62
CA ASN A 207 14.72 -2.30 -10.96
C ASN A 207 14.91 -1.10 -10.02
N LEU A 208 15.97 -1.09 -9.19
CA LEU A 208 16.32 0.05 -8.34
C LEU A 208 16.53 1.34 -9.16
N SER A 209 17.27 1.26 -10.27
CA SER A 209 17.54 2.40 -11.15
C SER A 209 16.24 3.05 -11.65
N ILE A 210 15.27 2.24 -12.09
CA ILE A 210 13.97 2.75 -12.53
C ILE A 210 13.17 3.35 -11.37
N HIS A 211 13.19 2.73 -10.18
CA HIS A 211 12.47 3.28 -9.04
C HIS A 211 13.01 4.66 -8.62
N LEU A 212 14.34 4.84 -8.64
CA LEU A 212 14.97 6.13 -8.40
C LEU A 212 14.63 7.16 -9.48
N ALA A 213 14.64 6.75 -10.76
CA ALA A 213 14.26 7.63 -11.86
C ALA A 213 12.80 8.10 -11.79
N LEU A 214 11.91 7.28 -11.23
CA LEU A 214 10.49 7.61 -11.04
C LEU A 214 10.20 8.35 -9.72
N GLU A 215 11.16 8.42 -8.79
CA GLU A 215 11.03 9.26 -7.60
C GLU A 215 11.11 10.75 -7.95
N GLU A 216 11.97 11.11 -8.92
CA GLU A 216 12.17 12.52 -9.28
C GLU A 216 10.91 13.13 -9.91
N PRO A 217 10.38 14.25 -9.39
CA PRO A 217 9.39 15.02 -10.12
C PRO A 217 10.03 15.54 -11.40
N ALA A 218 9.29 15.49 -12.52
CA ALA A 218 9.71 15.80 -13.90
C ALA A 218 10.20 17.24 -14.18
N THR A 219 10.77 17.92 -13.20
CA THR A 219 11.17 19.34 -13.19
C THR A 219 12.67 19.54 -12.93
N SER A 220 13.49 18.49 -12.81
CA SER A 220 14.95 18.57 -12.60
C SER A 220 15.78 18.66 -13.88
N TRP A 221 15.16 18.60 -15.06
CA TRP A 221 15.85 18.56 -16.37
C TRP A 221 15.60 19.79 -17.26
N LEU A 222 15.18 20.91 -16.68
CA LEU A 222 15.12 22.24 -17.31
C LEU A 222 15.70 23.29 -16.37
#